data_AF-A0A940BDV3-F1
#
_entry.id   AF-A0A940BDV3-F1
#
_cell.length_a   1.000
_cell.length_b   1.000
_cell.length_c   1.000
_cell.angle_alpha   90.00
_cell.angle_beta   90.00
_cell.angle_gamma   90.00
#
_symmetry.space_group_name_H-M   'P 1'
#
loop_
_entity.id
_entity.type
_entity.pdbx_description
1 polymer ?
#
loop_
_entity_poly.entity_id
_entity_poly.type
_entity_poly.pdbx_seq_one_letter_code
_entity_poly.pdbx_strand_id
1 'polypeptide(L)' 'MKIKKDIFKSEENTSSGIRINKYLADSGICSRREADAVIEKGRITVDGIKATLGTRVLEGQTVCLDGQPIEPKD' A
#
# COMPACT_ATOMS: atom_id res chain seq x y z
N MET A 1 -19.95 -15.50 13.78
CA MET A 1 -20.08 -14.29 12.92
C MET A 1 -19.28 -14.54 11.66
N LYS A 2 -19.95 -14.55 10.50
CA LYS A 2 -19.33 -14.96 9.24
C LYS A 2 -18.45 -13.83 8.72
N ILE A 3 -17.18 -14.16 8.62
CA ILE A 3 -16.09 -13.46 7.95
C ILE A 3 -16.62 -12.88 6.65
N LYS A 4 -16.58 -11.56 6.50
CA LYS A 4 -16.78 -10.90 5.22
C LYS A 4 -15.57 -11.22 4.36
N LYS A 5 -15.71 -12.38 3.72
CA LYS A 5 -15.17 -12.78 2.43
C LYS A 5 -14.65 -11.56 1.69
N ASP A 6 -13.33 -11.56 1.51
CA ASP A 6 -12.58 -10.61 0.72
C ASP A 6 -13.24 -10.43 -0.66
N ILE A 7 -14.06 -9.39 -0.77
CA ILE A 7 -14.60 -8.87 -2.01
C ILE A 7 -13.54 -7.90 -2.53
N PHE A 8 -12.44 -8.43 -3.06
CA PHE A 8 -11.58 -7.69 -4.00
C PHE A 8 -10.93 -8.73 -4.90
N LYS A 9 -11.70 -9.11 -5.92
CA LYS A 9 -11.19 -9.83 -7.08
C LYS A 9 -11.26 -8.89 -8.27
N SER A 10 -10.27 -9.03 -9.15
CA SER A 10 -10.10 -8.44 -10.49
C SER A 10 -9.90 -6.92 -10.50
N GLU A 11 -8.89 -6.34 -11.15
CA GLU A 11 -8.39 -6.66 -12.49
C GLU A 11 -6.87 -6.42 -12.63
N GLU A 12 -6.23 -7.25 -13.46
CA GLU A 12 -4.93 -6.96 -14.06
C GLU A 12 -5.00 -5.64 -14.83
N ASN A 13 -4.20 -4.66 -14.43
CA ASN A 13 -3.67 -3.69 -15.38
C ASN A 13 -2.15 -3.62 -15.25
N THR A 14 -1.54 -3.77 -16.40
CA THR A 14 -0.14 -4.05 -16.66
C THR A 14 0.78 -2.93 -16.18
N SER A 15 1.77 -3.29 -15.37
CA SER A 15 3.16 -2.82 -15.48
C SER A 15 3.54 -1.36 -15.18
N SER A 16 2.61 -0.45 -14.89
CA SER A 16 2.92 0.99 -14.66
C SER A 16 2.51 1.51 -13.26
N GLY A 17 2.87 0.79 -12.20
CA GLY A 17 2.70 1.25 -10.82
C GLY A 17 3.99 1.21 -10.01
N ILE A 18 4.16 2.18 -9.09
CA ILE A 18 5.28 2.24 -8.15
C ILE A 18 5.09 1.16 -7.10
N ARG A 19 6.13 0.36 -6.81
CA ARG A 19 6.08 -0.62 -5.71
C ARG A 19 5.85 0.10 -4.38
N ILE A 20 4.93 -0.43 -3.56
CA ILE A 20 4.63 0.13 -2.23
C ILE A 20 5.90 0.29 -1.38
N ASN A 21 6.85 -0.65 -1.45
CA ASN A 21 8.15 -0.55 -0.75
C ASN A 21 8.98 0.66 -1.20
N LYS A 22 8.95 0.99 -2.50
CA LYS A 22 9.64 2.17 -3.03
C LYS A 22 8.91 3.44 -2.57
N TYR A 23 7.58 3.45 -2.70
CA TYR A 23 6.73 4.57 -2.28
C TYR A 23 6.94 4.94 -0.81
N LEU A 24 6.99 3.95 0.08
CA LEU A 24 7.27 4.14 1.51
C LEU A 24 8.69 4.67 1.75
N ALA A 25 9.67 4.16 1.02
CA ALA A 25 11.05 4.62 1.13
C ALA A 25 11.19 6.09 0.69
N ASP A 26 10.57 6.49 -0.44
CA ASP A 26 10.60 7.87 -0.96
C ASP A 26 9.79 8.83 -0.07
N SER A 27 8.75 8.36 0.63
CA SER A 27 8.02 9.19 1.59
C SER A 27 8.80 9.51 2.87
N GLY A 28 9.91 8.81 3.13
CA GLY A 28 10.71 8.97 4.35
C GLY A 28 10.00 8.53 5.64
N ILE A 29 8.87 7.81 5.52
CA ILE A 29 8.02 7.44 6.66
C ILE A 29 8.64 6.30 7.47
N CYS A 30 9.36 5.38 6.83
CA CYS A 30 9.90 4.20 7.52
C CYS A 30 11.23 3.71 6.95
N SER A 31 12.04 3.12 7.84
CA SER A 31 13.19 2.33 7.42
C SER A 31 12.72 1.08 6.66
N ARG A 32 13.55 0.51 5.77
CA ARG A 32 13.18 -0.70 5.00
C ARG A 32 12.56 -1.81 5.86
N ARG A 33 13.11 -2.06 7.05
CA ARG A 33 12.62 -3.08 8.00
C ARG A 33 11.22 -2.77 8.56
N GLU A 34 10.93 -1.50 8.77
CA GLU A 34 9.62 -1.07 9.27
C GLU A 34 8.60 -1.13 8.15
N ALA A 35 8.96 -0.74 6.93
CA ALA A 35 8.06 -0.82 5.77
C ALA A 35 7.50 -2.25 5.60
N ASP A 36 8.36 -3.27 5.61
CA ASP A 36 7.93 -4.67 5.49
C ASP A 36 6.99 -5.08 6.64
N ALA A 37 7.32 -4.71 7.88
CA ALA A 37 6.50 -5.03 9.05
C ALA A 37 5.13 -4.32 9.02
N VAL A 38 5.06 -3.08 8.51
CA VAL A 38 3.81 -2.30 8.45
C VAL A 38 2.91 -2.84 7.33
N ILE A 39 3.51 -3.23 6.19
CA ILE A 39 2.79 -3.90 5.10
C ILE A 39 2.26 -5.26 5.56
N GLU A 40 3.09 -6.08 6.23
CA GLU A 40 2.70 -7.41 6.71
C GLU A 40 1.56 -7.33 7.75
N LYS A 41 1.57 -6.29 8.59
CA LYS A 41 0.47 -6.00 9.53
C LYS A 41 -0.80 -5.48 8.84
N GLY A 42 -0.77 -5.18 7.54
CA GLY A 42 -1.90 -4.62 6.80
C GLY A 42 -2.34 -3.25 7.31
N ARG A 43 -1.38 -2.46 7.82
CA ARG A 43 -1.58 -1.08 8.31
C ARG A 43 -1.56 -0.04 7.19
N ILE A 44 -1.16 -0.47 6.00
CA ILE A 44 -1.13 0.35 4.80
C ILE A 44 -2.40 0.09 4.00
N THR A 45 -3.04 1.17 3.59
CA THR A 45 -4.23 1.15 2.74
C THR A 45 -3.98 2.03 1.53
N VAL A 46 -4.21 1.51 0.34
CA VAL A 46 -4.25 2.29 -0.91
C VAL A 46 -5.71 2.48 -1.27
N ASP A 47 -6.17 3.73 -1.34
CA ASP A 47 -7.55 4.07 -1.68
C ASP A 47 -8.60 3.34 -0.81
N GLY A 48 -8.29 3.15 0.48
CA GLY A 48 -9.13 2.42 1.43
C GLY A 48 -9.03 0.89 1.38
N ILE A 49 -8.21 0.34 0.48
CA ILE A 49 -7.96 -1.10 0.34
C ILE A 49 -6.62 -1.46 0.98
N LYS A 50 -6.58 -2.49 1.84
CA LYS A 50 -5.32 -2.91 2.47
C LYS A 50 -4.28 -3.35 1.45
N ALA A 51 -3.12 -2.71 1.49
CA ALA A 51 -1.96 -3.07 0.69
C ALA A 51 -1.28 -4.30 1.27
N THR A 52 -0.72 -5.14 0.40
CA THR A 52 0.07 -6.31 0.76
C THR A 52 1.48 -6.22 0.19
N LEU A 53 2.36 -7.13 0.61
CA LEU A 53 3.71 -7.22 0.06
C LEU A 53 3.62 -7.46 -1.46
N GLY A 54 4.27 -6.58 -2.23
CA GLY A 54 4.21 -6.63 -3.69
C GLY A 54 3.07 -5.82 -4.34
N THR A 55 2.20 -5.19 -3.55
CA THR A 55 1.22 -4.22 -4.08
C THR A 55 1.93 -3.06 -4.77
N ARG A 56 1.38 -2.62 -5.89
CA ARG A 56 1.83 -1.44 -6.63
C ARG A 56 0.79 -0.34 -6.52
N VAL A 57 1.27 0.87 -6.28
CA VAL A 57 0.50 2.11 -6.23
C VAL A 57 0.53 2.72 -7.62
N LEU A 58 -0.63 3.05 -8.15
CA LEU A 58 -0.76 3.74 -9.43
C LEU A 58 -0.72 5.26 -9.20
N GLU A 59 -0.33 6.01 -10.22
CA GLU A 59 -0.45 7.47 -10.19
C GLU A 59 -1.91 7.87 -9.98
N GLY A 60 -2.15 8.74 -9.00
CA GLY A 60 -3.50 9.17 -8.58
C GLY A 60 -4.10 8.37 -7.42
N GLN A 61 -3.49 7.25 -7.00
CA GLN A 61 -3.93 6.56 -5.78
C GLN A 61 -3.33 7.18 -4.53
N THR A 62 -4.15 7.35 -3.50
CA THR A 62 -3.70 7.81 -2.18
C THR A 62 -3.32 6.62 -1.31
N VAL A 63 -2.10 6.65 -0.77
CA VAL A 63 -1.66 5.65 0.19
C VAL A 63 -1.77 6.26 1.58
N CYS A 64 -2.38 5.53 2.50
CA CYS A 64 -2.48 5.89 3.91
C CYS A 64 -1.85 4.81 4.77
N LEU A 65 -1.16 5.23 5.82
CA LEU A 65 -0.57 4.37 6.84
C LEU A 65 -1.22 4.72 8.19
N ASP A 66 -1.91 3.75 8.79
CA ASP A 66 -2.67 3.96 10.04
C ASP A 66 -3.63 5.19 9.99
N GLY A 67 -4.15 5.51 8.80
CA GLY A 67 -5.03 6.67 8.56
C GLY A 67 -4.32 8.00 8.28
N GLN A 68 -2.98 8.02 8.28
CA GLN A 68 -2.21 9.16 7.81
C GLN A 68 -1.90 9.01 6.32
N PRO A 69 -2.31 9.96 5.45
CA PRO A 69 -1.91 9.95 4.06
C PRO A 69 -0.39 10.14 3.98
N ILE A 70 0.25 9.29 3.16
CA ILE A 70 1.68 9.33 2.92
C ILE A 70 1.90 9.73 1.46
N GLU A 71 2.82 10.66 1.25
CA GLU A 71 3.19 11.18 -0.06
C GLU A 71 4.71 11.02 -0.24
N PRO A 72 5.18 10.50 -1.38
CA PRO A 72 6.60 10.43 -1.67
C PRO A 72 7.14 11.87 -1.84
N LYS A 73 8.27 12.18 -1.21
CA LYS A 73 9.02 13.40 -1.50
C LYS A 73 10.02 13.04 -2.59
N ASP A 74 9.90 13.66 -3.76
CA ASP A 74 10.81 13.51 -4.92
C ASP A 74 12.30 13.45 -4.53
#